data_AF-A0A6A6THQ5-F1
#
_entry.id   AF-A0A6A6THQ5-F1
#
_cell.length_a   1.000
_cell.length_b   1.000
_cell.length_c   1.000
_cell.angle_alpha   90.00
_cell.angle_beta   90.00
_cell.angle_gamma   90.00
#
_symmetry.space_group_name_H-M   'P 1'
#
loop_
_entity.id
_entity.type
_entity.pdbx_description
1 polymer ?
#
loop_
_entity_poly.entity_id
_entity_poly.type
_entity_poly.pdbx_seq_one_letter_code
_entity_poly.pdbx_strand_id
1 'polypeptide(L)'
;MPPPASPAKRARTTKSPLETVLGTSKKTAGPRKRVEDDPENIEIMRLRCENRMTWLAIANHLNAQRALHGLPNTLTEPAVYSRFVRNSPRIAIANGEVGFDPKDFMHLRHPHYYPNQRLETGGHASIPKDIKNNYRPRMGKIDENAALKECEELQSRERTEMLLRAAGRVEREFWGYVADELERECGTLYHAKVLESVYRGAMK
;
A
#
# COMPACT_ATOMS: atom_id res chain seq x y z
N MET A 1 35.68 -55.74 35.76
CA MET A 1 36.15 -54.33 35.73
C MET A 1 34.95 -53.44 35.48
N PRO A 2 34.56 -52.58 36.45
CA PRO A 2 33.44 -51.65 36.26
C PRO A 2 33.88 -50.36 35.54
N PRO A 3 32.97 -49.68 34.80
CA PRO A 3 33.27 -48.44 34.08
C PRO A 3 33.34 -47.21 35.00
N PRO A 4 34.10 -46.16 34.63
CA PRO A 4 34.21 -44.93 35.41
C PRO A 4 32.94 -44.08 35.33
N ALA A 5 32.54 -43.50 36.48
CA ALA A 5 31.34 -42.69 36.66
C ALA A 5 31.46 -41.29 36.02
N SER A 6 30.39 -40.84 35.36
CA SER A 6 30.26 -39.52 34.73
C SER A 6 30.23 -38.36 35.73
N PRO A 7 30.99 -37.27 35.51
CA PRO A 7 30.93 -36.06 36.35
C PRO A 7 29.95 -35.04 35.75
N ALA A 8 28.69 -35.08 36.17
CA ALA A 8 27.75 -33.98 35.90
C ALA A 8 26.79 -33.82 37.08
N LYS A 9 27.22 -33.07 38.10
CA LYS A 9 26.36 -32.48 39.15
C LYS A 9 27.22 -31.62 40.06
N ARG A 10 27.39 -30.34 39.70
CA ARG A 10 27.70 -29.23 40.63
C ARG A 10 27.70 -27.92 39.83
N ALA A 11 26.53 -27.32 39.69
CA ALA A 11 26.41 -25.92 39.31
C ALA A 11 25.22 -25.28 40.05
N ARG A 12 25.57 -24.68 41.19
CA ARG A 12 25.01 -23.45 41.78
C ARG A 12 23.51 -23.41 42.12
N THR A 13 23.27 -23.82 43.36
CA THR A 13 22.23 -23.30 44.24
C THR A 13 22.64 -21.92 44.76
N THR A 14 22.25 -20.83 44.08
CA THR A 14 22.19 -19.49 44.66
C THR A 14 21.04 -18.73 44.00
N LYS A 15 19.82 -18.97 44.48
CA LYS A 15 18.68 -18.06 44.26
C LYS A 15 18.44 -17.33 45.57
N SER A 16 18.99 -16.11 45.69
CA SER A 16 18.58 -15.17 46.73
C SER A 16 17.16 -14.68 46.42
N PRO A 17 16.24 -14.66 47.39
CA PRO A 17 14.91 -14.09 47.22
C PRO A 17 15.03 -12.56 47.18
N LEU A 18 15.09 -11.98 45.99
CA LEU A 18 14.84 -10.56 45.81
C LEU A 18 13.33 -10.36 45.89
N GLU A 19 12.82 -10.06 47.09
CA GLU A 19 11.51 -9.44 47.29
C GLU A 19 11.54 -8.05 46.65
N THR A 20 11.38 -8.01 45.33
CA THR A 20 11.15 -6.75 44.62
C THR A 20 9.64 -6.59 44.50
N VAL A 21 9.08 -5.80 45.41
CA VAL A 21 7.72 -5.26 45.35
C VAL A 21 7.64 -4.30 44.15
N LEU A 22 7.67 -4.86 42.93
CA LEU A 22 7.31 -4.13 41.72
C LEU A 22 5.79 -4.22 41.60
N GLY A 23 5.12 -3.26 42.24
CA GLY A 23 3.73 -2.96 41.92
C GLY A 23 3.65 -2.67 40.42
N THR A 24 3.18 -3.64 39.64
CA THR A 24 2.85 -3.47 38.23
C THR A 24 1.62 -2.57 38.16
N SER A 25 1.85 -1.27 38.31
CA SER A 25 0.89 -0.25 37.93
C SER A 25 0.59 -0.50 36.46
N LYS A 26 -0.61 -1.03 36.20
CA LYS A 26 -1.13 -1.24 34.84
C LYS A 26 -1.17 0.14 34.19
N LYS A 27 -0.09 0.50 33.49
CA LYS A 27 -0.08 1.67 32.61
C LYS A 27 -1.16 1.40 31.58
N THR A 28 -2.30 2.05 31.72
CA THR A 28 -3.33 2.08 30.70
C THR A 28 -2.66 2.62 29.45
N ALA A 29 -2.43 1.73 28.48
CA ALA A 29 -1.82 2.13 27.23
C ALA A 29 -2.75 3.18 26.61
N GLY A 30 -2.22 4.40 26.43
CA GLY A 30 -2.95 5.45 25.75
C GLY A 30 -3.40 5.01 24.36
N PRO A 31 -4.40 5.68 23.77
CA PRO A 31 -4.83 5.39 22.42
C PRO A 31 -3.61 5.40 21.49
N ARG A 32 -3.40 4.29 20.78
CA ARG A 32 -2.31 4.19 19.81
C ARG A 32 -2.56 5.27 18.75
N LYS A 33 -1.56 6.13 18.51
CA LYS A 33 -1.61 7.08 17.40
C LYS A 33 -1.92 6.31 16.12
N ARG A 34 -2.77 6.89 15.27
CA ARG A 34 -3.05 6.27 13.98
C ARG A 34 -1.79 6.32 13.13
N VAL A 35 -1.65 5.35 12.25
CA VAL A 35 -0.40 5.14 11.51
C VAL A 35 -0.24 6.18 10.41
N GLU A 36 -1.37 6.63 9.89
CA GLU A 36 -1.55 7.71 8.93
C GLU A 36 -1.19 9.10 9.49
N ASP A 37 -1.23 9.29 10.82
CA ASP A 37 -0.91 10.57 11.47
C ASP A 37 0.60 10.73 11.75
N ASP A 38 1.41 9.71 11.46
CA ASP A 38 2.85 9.73 11.70
C ASP A 38 3.57 10.45 10.54
N PRO A 39 4.18 11.63 10.78
CA PRO A 39 4.80 12.43 9.73
C PRO A 39 5.94 11.69 9.03
N GLU A 40 6.64 10.79 9.74
CA GLU A 40 7.73 10.00 9.17
C GLU A 40 7.20 9.04 8.09
N ASN A 41 6.00 8.47 8.27
CA ASN A 41 5.42 7.55 7.28
C ASN A 41 4.90 8.28 6.03
N ILE A 42 4.32 9.47 6.22
CA ILE A 42 3.90 10.34 5.10
C ILE A 42 5.14 10.73 4.27
N GLU A 43 6.22 11.14 4.93
CA GLU A 43 7.45 11.53 4.27
C GLU A 43 8.11 10.37 3.51
N ILE A 44 8.13 9.15 4.09
CA ILE A 44 8.60 7.94 3.38
C ILE A 44 7.80 7.73 2.08
N MET A 45 6.46 7.88 2.13
CA MET A 45 5.61 7.73 0.95
C MET A 45 5.93 8.79 -0.11
N ARG A 46 6.02 10.06 0.30
CA ARG A 46 6.37 11.19 -0.56
C ARG A 46 7.70 10.99 -1.29
N LEU A 47 8.77 10.74 -0.53
CA LEU A 47 10.12 10.55 -1.08
C LEU A 47 10.21 9.34 -2.03
N ARG A 48 9.40 8.32 -1.80
CA ARG A 48 9.38 7.14 -2.66
C ARG A 48 8.57 7.36 -3.94
N CYS A 49 7.36 7.89 -3.83
CA CYS A 49 6.43 8.01 -4.94
C CYS A 49 6.75 9.22 -5.84
N GLU A 50 7.03 10.37 -5.25
CA GLU A 50 7.28 11.63 -5.96
C GLU A 50 8.75 11.74 -6.37
N ASN A 51 9.68 11.61 -5.41
CA ASN A 51 11.10 11.81 -5.66
C ASN A 51 11.83 10.57 -6.20
N ARG A 52 11.15 9.41 -6.23
CA ARG A 52 11.70 8.12 -6.69
C ARG A 52 13.04 7.74 -6.03
N MET A 53 13.24 8.13 -4.76
CA MET A 53 14.47 7.82 -4.03
C MET A 53 14.61 6.32 -3.72
N THR A 54 15.85 5.84 -3.64
CA THR A 54 16.14 4.48 -3.16
C THR A 54 15.89 4.37 -1.66
N TRP A 55 15.60 3.16 -1.17
CA TRP A 55 15.30 2.95 0.26
C TRP A 55 16.44 3.37 1.16
N LEU A 56 17.68 3.07 0.77
CA LEU A 56 18.90 3.55 1.44
C LEU A 56 18.97 5.08 1.50
N ALA A 57 18.69 5.77 0.40
CA ALA A 57 18.72 7.23 0.36
C ALA A 57 17.66 7.86 1.27
N ILE A 58 16.46 7.26 1.31
CA ILE A 58 15.38 7.68 2.22
C ILE A 58 15.79 7.49 3.69
N ALA A 59 16.38 6.33 4.03
CA ALA A 59 16.85 6.07 5.39
C ALA A 59 17.90 7.09 5.85
N ASN A 60 18.86 7.41 4.97
CA ASN A 60 19.88 8.43 5.24
C ASN A 60 19.26 9.83 5.40
N HIS A 61 18.29 10.19 4.55
CA HIS A 61 17.58 11.46 4.64
C HIS A 61 16.85 11.62 5.97
N LEU A 62 16.07 10.61 6.38
CA LEU A 62 15.32 10.66 7.63
C LEU A 62 16.23 10.61 8.86
N ASN A 63 17.32 9.84 8.84
CA ASN A 63 18.31 9.86 9.91
C ASN A 63 19.01 11.23 10.02
N ALA A 64 19.31 11.90 8.91
CA ALA A 64 19.85 13.26 8.94
C ALA A 64 18.87 14.24 9.61
N GLN A 65 17.57 14.16 9.29
CA GLN A 65 16.55 14.95 9.99
C GLN A 65 16.46 14.59 11.48
N ARG A 66 16.48 13.30 11.84
CA ARG A 66 16.48 12.85 13.24
C ARG A 66 17.70 13.37 14.00
N ALA A 67 18.87 13.37 13.39
CA ALA A 67 20.10 13.92 13.98
C ALA A 67 19.97 15.42 14.26
N LEU A 68 19.36 16.20 13.35
CA LEU A 68 19.07 17.63 13.58
C LEU A 68 18.14 17.85 14.77
N HIS A 69 17.21 16.92 15.02
CA HIS A 69 16.31 16.95 16.18
C HIS A 69 16.88 16.30 17.45
N GLY A 70 18.14 15.83 17.43
CA GLY A 70 18.75 15.15 18.57
C GLY A 70 18.19 13.75 18.85
N LEU A 71 17.50 13.15 17.87
CA LEU A 71 16.97 11.79 17.94
C LEU A 71 18.00 10.78 17.42
N PRO A 72 17.98 9.53 17.93
CA PRO A 72 18.92 8.50 17.46
C PRO A 72 18.61 8.06 16.02
N ASN A 73 19.67 7.77 15.27
CA ASN A 73 19.65 7.30 13.88
C ASN A 73 19.32 5.80 13.81
N THR A 74 18.07 5.46 14.11
CA THR A 74 17.61 4.07 14.19
C THR A 74 17.03 3.54 12.89
N LEU A 75 16.84 4.38 11.86
CA LEU A 75 16.22 3.95 10.62
C LEU A 75 17.22 3.25 9.72
N THR A 76 16.98 1.97 9.46
CA THR A 76 17.71 1.19 8.46
C THR A 76 16.89 1.09 7.17
N GLU A 77 17.54 0.80 6.05
CA GLU A 77 16.87 0.57 4.76
C GLU A 77 15.72 -0.46 4.84
N PRO A 78 15.90 -1.65 5.45
CA PRO A 78 14.81 -2.61 5.63
C PRO A 78 13.66 -2.09 6.49
N ALA A 79 13.95 -1.24 7.48
CA ALA A 79 12.93 -0.64 8.33
C ALA A 79 12.06 0.34 7.55
N VAL A 80 12.66 1.17 6.69
CA VAL A 80 11.95 2.12 5.81
C VAL A 80 11.07 1.37 4.82
N TYR A 81 11.62 0.37 4.11
CA TYR A 81 10.85 -0.46 3.19
C TYR A 81 9.64 -1.11 3.88
N SER A 82 9.87 -1.70 5.06
CA SER A 82 8.80 -2.38 5.81
C SER A 82 7.72 -1.43 6.31
N ARG A 83 8.05 -0.17 6.60
CA ARG A 83 7.08 0.87 6.96
C ARG A 83 6.26 1.29 5.75
N PHE A 84 6.92 1.56 4.62
CA PHE A 84 6.25 1.91 3.36
C PHE A 84 5.18 0.87 2.99
N VAL A 85 5.57 -0.41 2.87
CA VAL A 85 4.63 -1.47 2.44
C VAL A 85 3.42 -1.61 3.36
N ARG A 86 3.61 -1.43 4.68
CA ARG A 86 2.52 -1.57 5.65
C ARG A 86 1.62 -0.34 5.77
N ASN A 87 2.19 0.85 5.57
CA ASN A 87 1.54 2.11 5.92
C ASN A 87 1.06 2.88 4.70
N SER A 88 1.77 2.83 3.56
CA SER A 88 1.42 3.54 2.33
C SER A 88 0.01 3.26 1.84
N PRO A 89 -0.51 2.02 1.84
CA PRO A 89 -1.90 1.81 1.43
C PRO A 89 -2.92 2.45 2.37
N ARG A 90 -2.60 2.52 3.66
CA ARG A 90 -3.48 3.15 4.66
C ARG A 90 -3.48 4.67 4.50
N ILE A 91 -2.31 5.25 4.20
CA ILE A 91 -2.15 6.68 3.93
C ILE A 91 -2.86 7.05 2.63
N ALA A 92 -2.70 6.28 1.55
CA ALA A 92 -3.37 6.51 0.28
C ALA A 92 -4.91 6.49 0.42
N ILE A 93 -5.45 5.50 1.16
CA ILE A 93 -6.89 5.43 1.46
C ILE A 93 -7.33 6.65 2.28
N ALA A 94 -6.56 7.05 3.30
CA ALA A 94 -6.88 8.21 4.12
C ALA A 94 -6.85 9.53 3.33
N ASN A 95 -5.96 9.63 2.33
CA ASN A 95 -5.87 10.76 1.41
C ASN A 95 -6.97 10.76 0.32
N GLY A 96 -7.79 9.71 0.25
CA GLY A 96 -8.86 9.60 -0.74
C GLY A 96 -8.36 9.21 -2.14
N GLU A 97 -7.17 8.61 -2.26
CA GLU A 97 -6.69 8.06 -3.54
C GLU A 97 -7.54 6.84 -3.92
N VAL A 98 -8.56 7.07 -4.75
CA VAL A 98 -9.43 6.01 -5.28
C VAL A 98 -8.63 5.21 -6.31
N GLY A 99 -8.33 3.94 -6.01
CA GLY A 99 -7.63 3.03 -6.91
C GLY A 99 -6.26 2.55 -6.42
N PHE A 100 -5.79 2.96 -5.24
CA PHE A 100 -4.57 2.41 -4.66
C PHE A 100 -4.80 0.97 -4.18
N ASP A 101 -4.39 -0.05 -4.94
CA ASP A 101 -4.34 -1.43 -4.44
C ASP A 101 -2.99 -1.69 -3.75
N PRO A 102 -2.96 -1.98 -2.43
CA PRO A 102 -1.74 -2.41 -1.75
C PRO A 102 -0.96 -3.50 -2.49
N LYS A 103 -1.67 -4.38 -3.22
CA LYS A 103 -1.08 -5.49 -3.98
C LYS A 103 -0.17 -5.00 -5.11
N ASP A 104 -0.50 -3.88 -5.70
CA ASP A 104 0.28 -3.27 -6.78
C ASP A 104 1.64 -2.77 -6.30
N PHE A 105 1.87 -2.70 -4.98
CA PHE A 105 3.15 -2.33 -4.37
C PHE A 105 3.82 -3.49 -3.61
N MET A 106 3.19 -4.66 -3.61
CA MET A 106 3.66 -5.88 -2.96
C MET A 106 4.40 -6.84 -3.92
N HIS A 107 4.88 -6.37 -5.07
CA HIS A 107 5.55 -7.17 -6.13
C HIS A 107 6.83 -7.94 -5.70
N LEU A 108 7.16 -7.95 -4.41
CA LEU A 108 8.10 -8.89 -3.78
C LEU A 108 7.45 -10.21 -3.32
N ARG A 109 6.15 -10.44 -3.58
CA ARG A 109 5.55 -11.79 -3.51
C ARG A 109 5.32 -12.29 -4.92
N HIS A 110 6.27 -13.06 -5.44
CA HIS A 110 6.14 -13.75 -6.73
C HIS A 110 4.78 -14.46 -6.83
N PRO A 111 3.97 -14.16 -7.86
CA PRO A 111 2.67 -14.80 -8.08
C PRO A 111 2.73 -16.33 -8.10
N HIS A 112 3.86 -16.89 -8.54
CA HIS A 112 4.08 -18.34 -8.62
C HIS A 112 4.55 -19.00 -7.30
N TYR A 113 5.02 -18.25 -6.29
CA TYR A 113 5.49 -18.83 -5.02
C TYR A 113 4.41 -18.93 -3.93
N TYR A 114 3.22 -18.41 -4.20
CA TYR A 114 2.03 -18.67 -3.38
C TYR A 114 0.92 -19.25 -4.28
N PRO A 115 1.03 -20.52 -4.71
CA PRO A 115 -0.11 -21.22 -5.30
C PRO A 115 -1.18 -21.25 -4.21
N ASN A 116 -2.18 -20.38 -4.35
CA ASN A 116 -3.42 -20.37 -3.58
C ASN A 116 -3.23 -20.90 -2.15
N GLN A 117 -2.58 -20.12 -1.29
CA GLN A 117 -2.65 -20.38 0.15
C GLN A 117 -4.09 -20.04 0.59
N ARG A 118 -4.99 -20.96 0.24
CA ARG A 118 -6.27 -21.16 0.88
C ARG A 118 -5.91 -21.28 2.36
N LEU A 119 -6.32 -20.28 3.13
CA LEU A 119 -6.27 -20.29 4.59
C LEU A 119 -7.10 -21.47 5.10
N GLU A 120 -6.50 -22.65 5.09
CA GLU A 120 -6.92 -23.80 5.87
C GLU A 120 -6.10 -23.74 7.18
N THR A 121 -6.49 -22.83 8.07
CA THR A 121 -6.09 -22.88 9.48
C THR A 121 -7.08 -22.12 10.34
N GLY A 122 -8.06 -22.89 10.83
CA GLY A 122 -8.65 -22.80 12.17
C GLY A 122 -8.89 -21.41 12.76
N GLY A 123 -10.07 -20.86 12.50
CA GLY A 123 -10.59 -19.72 13.24
C GLY A 123 -11.90 -19.26 12.61
N HIS A 124 -13.02 -19.70 13.17
CA HIS A 124 -14.35 -19.18 12.84
C HIS A 124 -14.47 -17.70 13.26
N ALA A 125 -13.76 -16.81 12.57
CA ALA A 125 -14.20 -15.43 12.44
C ALA A 125 -15.06 -15.40 11.19
N SER A 126 -16.38 -15.37 11.39
CA SER A 126 -17.36 -15.12 10.35
C SER A 126 -17.01 -13.83 9.61
N ILE A 127 -16.33 -13.97 8.47
CA ILE A 127 -16.23 -12.91 7.47
C ILE A 127 -17.68 -12.55 7.10
N PRO A 128 -18.13 -11.30 7.34
CA PRO A 128 -19.46 -10.88 6.94
C PRO A 128 -19.64 -11.18 5.45
N LYS A 129 -20.70 -11.93 5.11
CA LYS A 129 -20.98 -12.39 3.74
C LYS A 129 -21.21 -11.24 2.74
N ASP A 130 -21.21 -10.00 3.19
CA ASP A 130 -21.54 -8.82 2.37
C ASP A 130 -20.39 -8.24 1.54
N ILE A 131 -19.15 -8.73 1.68
CA ILE A 131 -18.02 -8.15 0.93
C ILE A 131 -17.86 -8.76 -0.48
N LYS A 132 -18.51 -9.91 -0.77
CA LYS A 132 -18.32 -10.61 -2.06
C LYS A 132 -19.13 -10.05 -3.24
N ASN A 133 -19.94 -9.00 -3.06
CA ASN A 133 -20.79 -8.44 -4.13
C ASN A 133 -20.55 -6.96 -4.48
N ASN A 134 -19.54 -6.29 -3.90
CA ASN A 134 -19.38 -4.83 -4.03
C ASN A 134 -18.45 -4.34 -5.16
N TYR A 135 -18.07 -5.21 -6.10
CA TYR A 135 -17.50 -4.77 -7.38
C TYR A 135 -18.55 -4.74 -8.50
N ARG A 136 -19.81 -4.46 -8.16
CA ARG A 136 -20.66 -3.74 -9.12
C ARG A 136 -20.23 -2.28 -9.03
N PRO A 137 -19.86 -1.61 -10.13
CA PRO A 137 -19.85 -0.16 -10.15
C PRO A 137 -21.16 0.27 -9.51
N ARG A 138 -21.09 1.01 -8.39
CA ARG A 138 -22.28 1.67 -7.86
C ARG A 138 -22.65 2.69 -8.94
N MET A 139 -23.42 2.26 -9.92
CA MET A 139 -24.38 3.08 -10.62
C MET A 139 -25.43 3.42 -9.56
N GLY A 140 -25.02 4.21 -8.57
CA GLY A 140 -25.94 4.82 -7.63
C GLY A 140 -26.99 5.51 -8.47
N LYS A 141 -28.24 5.47 -8.05
CA LYS A 141 -29.26 6.32 -8.66
C LYS A 141 -28.74 7.74 -8.50
N ILE A 142 -28.21 8.30 -9.59
CA ILE A 142 -27.76 9.68 -9.63
C ILE A 142 -29.03 10.48 -9.42
N ASP A 143 -29.06 11.30 -8.39
CA ASP A 143 -30.16 12.25 -8.20
C ASP A 143 -30.18 13.15 -9.42
N GLU A 144 -31.27 13.12 -10.19
CA GLU A 144 -31.42 13.89 -11.42
C GLU A 144 -31.18 15.39 -11.16
N ASN A 145 -31.51 15.88 -9.97
CA ASN A 145 -31.27 17.28 -9.60
C ASN A 145 -29.78 17.55 -9.35
N ALA A 146 -29.04 16.58 -8.80
CA ALA A 146 -27.58 16.70 -8.65
C ALA A 146 -26.89 16.70 -10.01
N ALA A 147 -27.32 15.84 -10.94
CA ALA A 147 -26.79 15.80 -12.30
C ALA A 147 -27.04 17.10 -13.08
N LEU A 148 -28.22 17.73 -12.90
CA LEU A 148 -28.53 19.02 -13.53
C LEU A 148 -27.62 20.14 -13.00
N LYS A 149 -27.37 20.16 -11.69
CA LYS A 149 -26.46 21.14 -11.08
C LYS A 149 -25.01 20.95 -11.56
N GLU A 150 -24.54 19.72 -11.66
CA GLU A 150 -23.21 19.41 -12.21
C GLU A 150 -23.10 19.82 -13.69
N CYS A 151 -24.17 19.63 -14.48
CA CYS A 151 -24.22 20.11 -15.86
C CYS A 151 -24.08 21.63 -15.96
N GLU A 152 -24.76 22.38 -15.08
CA GLU A 152 -24.68 23.85 -15.04
C GLU A 152 -23.28 24.33 -14.66
N GLU A 153 -22.63 23.68 -13.67
CA GLU A 153 -21.25 23.99 -13.29
C GLU A 153 -20.26 23.72 -14.44
N LEU A 154 -20.46 22.64 -15.21
CA LEU A 154 -19.63 22.29 -16.36
C LEU A 154 -19.76 23.27 -17.54
N GLN A 155 -20.88 23.98 -17.65
CA GLN A 155 -21.09 25.00 -18.69
C GLN A 155 -20.25 26.27 -18.49
N SER A 156 -19.64 26.46 -17.31
CA SER A 156 -18.70 27.55 -17.12
C SER A 156 -17.48 27.38 -18.05
N ARG A 157 -17.03 28.48 -18.66
CA ARG A 157 -15.94 28.47 -19.65
C ARG A 157 -14.68 27.77 -19.13
N GLU A 158 -14.29 28.07 -17.89
CA GLU A 158 -13.11 27.49 -17.25
C GLU A 158 -13.25 25.95 -17.11
N ARG A 159 -14.42 25.47 -16.65
CA ARG A 159 -14.67 24.02 -16.50
C ARG A 159 -14.74 23.31 -17.84
N THR A 160 -15.34 23.93 -18.85
CA THR A 160 -15.36 23.41 -20.22
C THR A 160 -13.94 23.27 -20.77
N GLU A 161 -13.08 24.30 -20.61
CA GLU A 161 -11.69 24.24 -21.06
C GLU A 161 -10.90 23.14 -20.32
N MET A 162 -11.11 22.96 -19.02
CA MET A 162 -10.50 21.85 -18.27
C MET A 162 -10.99 20.48 -18.75
N LEU A 163 -12.30 20.33 -19.02
CA LEU A 163 -12.88 19.10 -19.54
C LEU A 163 -12.26 18.74 -20.89
N LEU A 164 -12.14 19.69 -21.81
CA LEU A 164 -11.50 19.47 -23.12
C LEU A 164 -10.03 19.06 -22.98
N ARG A 165 -9.28 19.68 -22.06
CA ARG A 165 -7.88 19.28 -21.78
C ARG A 165 -7.78 17.89 -21.18
N ALA A 166 -8.73 17.50 -20.32
CA ALA A 166 -8.80 16.16 -19.75
C ALA A 166 -9.17 15.12 -20.80
N ALA A 167 -10.22 15.37 -21.59
CA ALA A 167 -10.65 14.50 -22.68
C ALA A 167 -9.51 14.30 -23.71
N GLY A 168 -8.83 15.37 -24.12
CA GLY A 168 -7.70 15.26 -25.03
C GLY A 168 -6.48 14.52 -24.45
N ARG A 169 -6.33 14.45 -23.12
CA ARG A 169 -5.32 13.57 -22.49
C ARG A 169 -5.74 12.11 -22.60
N VAL A 170 -6.99 11.81 -22.27
CA VAL A 170 -7.55 10.45 -22.38
C VAL A 170 -7.47 9.95 -23.81
N GLU A 171 -7.84 10.74 -24.81
CA GLU A 171 -7.73 10.34 -26.22
C GLU A 171 -6.30 10.01 -26.67
N ARG A 172 -5.30 10.78 -26.19
CA ARG A 172 -3.90 10.50 -26.51
C ARG A 172 -3.38 9.22 -25.89
N GLU A 173 -3.84 8.89 -24.68
CA GLU A 173 -3.42 7.69 -23.95
C GLU A 173 -4.29 6.47 -24.27
N PHE A 174 -5.49 6.68 -24.83
CA PHE A 174 -6.48 5.63 -25.10
C PHE A 174 -5.88 4.47 -25.89
N TRP A 175 -5.16 4.76 -26.98
CA TRP A 175 -4.54 3.72 -27.79
C TRP A 175 -3.33 3.04 -27.14
N GLY A 176 -2.71 3.69 -26.15
CA GLY A 176 -1.73 3.05 -25.28
C GLY A 176 -2.38 1.98 -24.43
N TYR A 177 -3.48 2.32 -23.74
CA TYR A 177 -4.25 1.34 -22.97
C TYR A 177 -4.77 0.18 -23.84
N VAL A 178 -5.29 0.47 -25.04
CA VAL A 178 -5.73 -0.57 -25.97
C VAL A 178 -4.57 -1.48 -26.38
N ALA A 179 -3.37 -0.92 -26.62
CA ALA A 179 -2.19 -1.70 -26.93
C ALA A 179 -1.79 -2.62 -25.77
N ASP A 180 -1.79 -2.10 -24.53
CA ASP A 180 -1.46 -2.86 -23.34
C ASP A 180 -2.46 -4.01 -23.09
N GLU A 181 -3.76 -3.76 -23.24
CA GLU A 181 -4.79 -4.82 -23.11
C GLU A 181 -4.65 -5.86 -24.23
N LEU A 182 -4.37 -5.45 -25.47
CA LEU A 182 -4.18 -6.38 -26.58
C LEU A 182 -2.90 -7.23 -26.40
N GLU A 183 -1.84 -6.66 -25.83
CA GLU A 183 -0.63 -7.39 -25.44
C GLU A 183 -0.94 -8.43 -24.36
N ARG A 184 -1.77 -8.10 -23.37
CA ARG A 184 -2.17 -9.08 -22.33
C ARG A 184 -2.98 -10.24 -22.91
N GLU A 185 -3.86 -9.98 -23.86
CA GLU A 185 -4.69 -11.02 -24.46
C GLU A 185 -3.92 -11.87 -25.48
N CYS A 186 -3.10 -11.23 -26.32
CA CYS A 186 -2.46 -11.89 -27.47
C CYS A 186 -0.97 -12.21 -27.25
N GLY A 187 -0.33 -11.68 -26.21
CA GLY A 187 1.09 -11.86 -25.92
C GLY A 187 2.04 -11.18 -26.92
N THR A 188 1.53 -10.30 -27.79
CA THR A 188 2.30 -9.60 -28.82
C THR A 188 2.17 -8.09 -28.62
N LEU A 189 3.30 -7.38 -28.65
CA LEU A 189 3.34 -5.93 -28.48
C LEU A 189 3.04 -5.21 -29.81
N TYR A 190 2.03 -4.34 -29.79
CA TYR A 190 1.61 -3.54 -30.94
C TYR A 190 1.81 -2.05 -30.70
N HIS A 191 2.16 -1.29 -31.74
CA HIS A 191 2.22 0.16 -31.65
C HIS A 191 0.82 0.78 -31.70
N ALA A 192 0.51 1.65 -30.72
CA ALA A 192 -0.75 2.37 -30.58
C ALA A 192 -1.27 3.00 -31.89
N LYS A 193 -0.40 3.66 -32.67
CA LYS A 193 -0.78 4.31 -33.95
C LYS A 193 -1.25 3.32 -35.02
N VAL A 194 -0.73 2.10 -35.01
CA VAL A 194 -1.14 1.05 -35.96
C VAL A 194 -2.54 0.55 -35.60
N LEU A 195 -2.78 0.30 -34.31
CA LEU A 195 -4.10 -0.10 -33.82
C LEU A 195 -5.17 0.94 -34.12
N GLU A 196 -4.86 2.23 -33.94
CA GLU A 196 -5.76 3.32 -34.29
C GLU A 196 -6.12 3.30 -35.78
N SER A 197 -5.13 3.16 -36.66
CA SER A 197 -5.35 3.13 -38.11
C SER A 197 -6.21 1.94 -38.53
N VAL A 198 -5.98 0.76 -37.95
CA VAL A 198 -6.75 -0.46 -38.25
C VAL A 198 -8.19 -0.29 -37.79
N TYR A 199 -8.41 0.21 -36.57
CA TYR A 199 -9.75 0.43 -36.03
C TYR A 199 -10.54 1.46 -36.84
N ARG A 200 -9.92 2.61 -37.17
CA ARG A 200 -10.56 3.64 -38.01
C ARG A 200 -10.85 3.13 -39.43
N GLY A 201 -10.05 2.20 -39.94
CA GLY A 201 -10.30 1.52 -41.22
C GLY A 201 -11.48 0.56 -41.15
N ALA A 202 -11.65 -0.15 -40.04
CA ALA A 202 -12.73 -1.13 -39.84
C ALA A 202 -14.12 -0.48 -39.59
N MET A 203 -14.15 0.77 -39.12
CA MET A 203 -15.38 1.52 -38.84
C MET A 203 -15.92 2.32 -40.05
N LYS A 204 -15.29 2.17 -41.23
CA LYS A 204 -15.80 2.73 -42.50
C LYS A 204 -16.55 1.67 -43.28
#